data_AF-A0A1B7W1F1-F1
#
_entry.id   AF-A0A1B7W1F1-F1
#
_cell.length_a   1.000
_cell.length_b   1.000
_cell.length_c   1.000
_cell.angle_alpha   90.00
_cell.angle_beta   90.00
_cell.angle_gamma   90.00
#
_symmetry.space_group_name_H-M   'P 1'
#
loop_
_entity.id
_entity.type
_entity.pdbx_description
1 polymer ?
#
loop_
_entity_poly.entity_id
_entity_poly.type
_entity_poly.pdbx_seq_one_letter_code
_entity_poly.pdbx_strand_id
1 'polypeptide(L)' 'MPKKIRELKSLLLQAGFAYKPAKGSHSKWIHPKLSQAIIIAGKDSNDAKLYLEKQVTEALEELKKIEADEQEKPKE' A
#
# COMPACT_ATOMS: atom_id res chain seq x y z
N MET A 1 4.45 -18.64 4.60
CA MET A 1 4.13 -18.66 3.16
C MET A 1 4.32 -17.25 2.63
N PRO A 2 4.93 -17.05 1.46
CA PRO A 2 4.99 -15.72 0.84
C PRO A 2 3.57 -15.21 0.60
N LYS A 3 3.32 -13.92 0.86
CA LYS A 3 2.01 -13.34 0.60
C LYS A 3 1.80 -13.26 -0.90
N LYS A 4 0.56 -13.47 -1.34
CA LYS A 4 0.24 -13.31 -2.77
C LYS A 4 0.15 -11.84 -3.12
N ILE A 5 0.46 -11.49 -4.36
CA ILE A 5 0.29 -10.12 -4.87
C ILE A 5 -1.15 -9.63 -4.68
N ARG A 6 -2.15 -10.51 -4.87
CA ARG A 6 -3.56 -10.20 -4.60
C ARG A 6 -3.79 -9.72 -3.17
N GLU A 7 -3.15 -10.32 -2.18
CA GLU A 7 -3.32 -9.96 -0.77
C GLU A 7 -2.73 -8.59 -0.48
N LEU A 8 -1.55 -8.29 -1.02
CA LEU A 8 -0.95 -6.96 -0.90
C LEU A 8 -1.85 -5.87 -1.49
N LYS A 9 -2.44 -6.12 -2.67
CA LYS A 9 -3.40 -5.21 -3.29
C LYS A 9 -4.64 -4.99 -2.42
N SER A 10 -5.21 -6.07 -1.86
CA SER A 10 -6.34 -5.97 -0.95
C SER A 10 -6.02 -5.15 0.31
N LEU A 11 -4.85 -5.36 0.91
CA LEU A 11 -4.41 -4.59 2.08
C LEU A 11 -4.27 -3.09 1.78
N LEU A 12 -3.66 -2.75 0.65
CA LEU A 12 -3.53 -1.36 0.21
C LEU A 12 -4.90 -0.73 -0.07
N LEU A 13 -5.82 -1.46 -0.70
CA LEU A 13 -7.18 -0.98 -0.96
C LEU A 13 -7.95 -0.74 0.34
N GLN A 14 -7.85 -1.64 1.31
CA GLN A 14 -8.48 -1.47 2.63
C GLN A 14 -7.91 -0.28 3.40
N ALA A 15 -6.63 0.01 3.21
CA ALA A 15 -5.96 1.17 3.78
C ALA A 15 -6.21 2.47 2.99
N GLY A 16 -7.11 2.49 2.01
CA GLY A 16 -7.48 3.70 1.28
C GLY A 16 -6.48 4.14 0.20
N PHE A 17 -5.52 3.29 -0.20
CA PHE A 17 -4.64 3.60 -1.32
C PHE A 17 -5.43 3.61 -2.63
N ALA A 18 -5.17 4.63 -3.45
CA ALA A 18 -5.70 4.74 -4.80
C ALA A 18 -4.91 3.85 -5.77
N TYR A 19 -5.62 2.93 -6.39
CA TYR A 19 -5.10 2.10 -7.47
C TYR A 19 -4.97 2.90 -8.77
N LYS A 20 -3.80 2.86 -9.39
CA LYS A 20 -3.52 3.38 -10.73
C LYS A 20 -2.92 2.30 -11.62
N PRO A 21 -3.54 1.97 -12.77
CA PRO A 21 -2.94 1.05 -13.71
C PRO A 21 -1.65 1.67 -14.28
N ALA A 22 -0.59 0.85 -14.37
CA ALA A 22 0.65 1.22 -15.04
C ALA A 22 0.87 0.29 -16.25
N LYS A 23 1.88 0.59 -17.06
CA LYS A 23 2.17 -0.18 -18.28
C LYS A 23 2.43 -1.67 -17.96
N GLY A 24 1.73 -2.56 -18.66
CA GLY A 24 1.88 -4.02 -18.51
C GLY A 24 1.24 -4.57 -17.24
N SER A 25 1.90 -5.52 -16.59
CA SER A 25 1.42 -6.14 -15.33
C SER A 25 1.81 -5.33 -14.09
N HIS A 26 2.02 -4.02 -14.23
CA HIS A 26 2.41 -3.15 -13.12
C HIS A 26 1.21 -2.35 -12.63
N SER A 27 1.16 -2.13 -11.31
CA SER A 27 0.13 -1.36 -10.63
C SER A 27 0.80 -0.36 -9.72
N LYS A 28 0.43 0.91 -9.83
CA LYS A 28 0.91 1.97 -8.94
C LYS A 28 -0.17 2.25 -7.90
N TRP A 29 0.22 2.26 -6.64
CA TRP A 29 -0.65 2.56 -5.50
C TRP A 29 -0.13 3.82 -4.83
N ILE A 30 -1.03 4.78 -4.62
CA ILE A 30 -0.70 6.07 -4.00
C ILE A 30 -1.70 6.37 -2.90
N HIS A 31 -1.29 7.01 -1.83
CA HIS A 31 -2.19 7.44 -0.76
C HIS A 31 -2.11 8.96 -0.62
N PRO A 32 -3.21 9.70 -0.45
CA PRO A 32 -3.17 11.16 -0.32
C PRO A 32 -2.36 11.64 0.89
N LYS A 33 -2.32 10.84 1.97
CA LYS A 33 -1.54 11.13 3.19
C LYS A 33 -0.06 10.73 3.11
N LEU A 34 0.34 9.92 2.12
CA LEU A 34 1.73 9.49 1.97
C LEU A 34 2.31 10.02 0.66
N SER A 35 3.49 10.64 0.75
CA SER A 35 4.21 11.07 -0.46
C SER A 35 4.79 9.89 -1.26
N GLN A 36 4.92 8.72 -0.62
CA GLN A 36 5.47 7.53 -1.25
C GLN A 36 4.44 6.77 -2.09
N ALA A 37 4.83 6.41 -3.31
CA ALA A 37 4.06 5.54 -4.18
C ALA A 37 4.61 4.10 -4.16
N ILE A 38 3.72 3.12 -4.05
CA ILE A 38 4.08 1.70 -4.05
C ILE A 38 3.84 1.14 -5.44
N ILE A 39 4.86 0.52 -6.04
CA ILE A 39 4.76 -0.07 -7.37
C ILE A 39 4.77 -1.59 -7.21
N ILE A 40 3.63 -2.21 -7.45
CA ILE A 40 3.49 -3.67 -7.44
C ILE A 40 3.62 -4.17 -8.88
N ALA A 41 4.63 -4.99 -9.12
CA ALA A 41 4.87 -5.64 -10.39
C ALA A 41 4.44 -7.10 -10.35
N GLY A 42 3.57 -7.52 -11.28
CA GLY A 42 3.17 -8.90 -11.45
C GLY A 42 1.65 -9.10 -11.50
N LYS A 43 1.26 -10.32 -11.90
CA LYS A 43 -0.13 -10.77 -11.86
C LYS A 43 -0.52 -11.15 -10.44
N ASP A 44 -1.81 -11.07 -10.16
CA ASP A 44 -2.38 -11.35 -8.83
C ASP A 44 -2.10 -12.76 -8.31
N SER A 45 -1.93 -13.72 -9.22
CA SER A 45 -1.63 -15.12 -8.92
C SER A 45 -0.18 -15.36 -8.47
N ASN A 46 0.72 -14.40 -8.70
CA ASN A 46 2.13 -14.57 -8.41
C ASN A 46 2.42 -14.26 -6.94
N ASP A 47 3.45 -14.92 -6.40
CA ASP A 47 3.96 -14.60 -5.08
C ASP A 47 4.59 -13.22 -5.07
N ALA A 48 4.35 -12.47 -4.00
CA ALA A 48 4.98 -11.19 -3.79
C ALA A 48 6.48 -11.39 -3.51
N LYS A 49 7.29 -10.48 -4.04
CA LYS A 49 8.69 -10.41 -3.66
C LYS A 49 8.79 -9.89 -2.23
N LEU A 50 9.72 -10.42 -1.45
CA LEU A 50 9.90 -10.04 -0.04
C LEU A 50 10.05 -8.51 0.15
N TYR A 51 10.71 -7.82 -0.78
CA TYR A 51 10.85 -6.36 -0.72
C TYR A 51 9.50 -5.63 -0.88
N LEU A 52 8.56 -6.16 -1.68
CA LEU A 52 7.24 -5.58 -1.86
C LEU A 52 6.42 -5.73 -0.59
N GLU A 53 6.50 -6.89 0.05
CA GLU A 53 5.83 -7.10 1.34
C GLU A 53 6.32 -6.11 2.40
N LYS A 54 7.64 -5.92 2.48
CA LYS A 54 8.24 -4.92 3.38
C LYS A 54 7.78 -3.50 3.06
N GLN A 55 7.86 -3.09 1.79
CA GLN A 55 7.43 -1.76 1.36
C GLN A 55 5.94 -1.49 1.65
N VAL A 56 5.07 -2.48 1.46
CA VAL A 56 3.65 -2.38 1.80
C VAL A 56 3.46 -2.28 3.31
N THR A 57 4.17 -3.08 4.09
CA THR A 57 4.04 -3.09 5.54
C THR A 57 4.51 -1.75 6.14
N GLU A 58 5.67 -1.25 5.70
CA GLU A 58 6.21 0.05 6.13
C GLU A 58 5.26 1.20 5.80
N ALA A 59 4.70 1.23 4.58
CA ALA A 59 3.75 2.26 4.19
C ALA A 59 2.44 2.20 5.00
N LEU A 60 1.97 1.00 5.35
CA LEU A 60 0.78 0.82 6.20
C LEU A 60 1.06 1.26 7.64
N GLU A 61 2.24 0.98 8.18
CA GLU A 61 2.66 1.43 9.51
C GLU A 61 2.79 2.95 9.56
N GLU A 62 3.40 3.56 8.56
CA GLU A 62 3.53 5.01 8.45
C GLU A 62 2.15 5.68 8.32
N LEU A 63 1.26 5.12 7.50
CA LEU A 63 -0.11 5.59 7.39
C LEU A 63 -0.83 5.55 8.75
N LYS A 64 -0.73 4.44 9.48
CA LYS A 64 -1.33 4.31 10.81
C LYS A 64 -0.80 5.33 11.80
N LYS A 65 0.50 5.66 11.74
CA LYS A 65 1.10 6.71 12.59
C LYS A 65 0.51 8.08 12.27
N ILE A 66 0.39 8.41 10.98
CA ILE A 66 -0.22 9.68 10.54
C ILE A 66 -1.70 9.74 10.95
N GLU A 67 -2.44 8.65 10.79
CA GLU A 67 -3.85 8.57 11.20
C GLU A 67 -4.07 8.65 12.72
N ALA A 68 -3.10 8.18 13.51
CA ALA A 68 -3.12 8.31 14.96
C ALA A 68 -2.80 9.76 15.40
N ASP A 69 -1.79 10.39 14.80
CA ASP A 69 -1.41 11.79 15.07
C ASP A 69 -2.53 12.77 14.67
N GLU A 70 -3.23 12.51 13.56
CA GLU A 70 -4.40 13.31 13.15
C GLU A 70 -5.61 13.16 14.09
N GLN A 71 -5.75 12.03 14.79
CA GLN A 71 -6.83 11.82 15.77
C GLN A 71 -6.58 12.58 17.10
N GLU A 72 -5.36 13.03 17.35
CA GLU A 72 -5.01 13.83 18.54
C GLU A 72 -5.16 15.36 18.35
N LYS A 73 -5.59 15.84 17.18
CA LYS A 73 -6.00 17.24 17.02
C LYS A 73 -7.50 17.38 17.30
N PRO A 74 -7.93 17.80 18.52
CA PRO A 74 -9.27 18.30 18.67
C PRO A 74 -9.43 19.47 17.70
N LYS A 75 -10.47 19.40 16.86
CA LYS A 75 -10.94 20.58 16.12
C LYS A 75 -11.21 21.67 17.15
N GLU A 76 -10.41 22.72 17.11
CA GLU A 76 -10.64 23.99 17.81
C GLU A 76 -11.87 24.70 17.24
#